data_AF-A0AA96XB89-F1
#
_entry.id   AF-A0AA96XB89-F1
#
_cell.length_a   1.000
_cell.length_b   1.000
_cell.length_c   1.000
_cell.angle_alpha   90.00
_cell.angle_beta   90.00
_cell.angle_gamma   90.00
#
_symmetry.space_group_name_H-M   'P 1'
#
loop_
_entity.id
_entity.type
_entity.pdbx_description
1 polymer ?
#
loop_
_entity_poly.entity_id
_entity_poly.type
_entity_poly.pdbx_seq_one_letter_code
_entity_poly.pdbx_strand_id
1 'polypeptide(L)'
;MKYPNAVMQRALLLTSLLLISNLSSAKSHPSYLSEKYCGDVVEQFVGSGMRSLDKYINHNFNPEYTGGIRNTIQFLEQRLDWLSECDDYLTDTTKSSVFHSKDDTQKIFTAIRELAKELQHVRSGVEYRDESGNNNPAPFIQRRYEALAQLVDRHHTRMLMKKQFQ
;
A
#
# COMPACT_ATOMS: atom_id res chain seq x y z
N MET A 1 15.68 39.60 61.96
CA MET A 1 16.11 39.57 60.54
C MET A 1 15.10 38.73 59.77
N LYS A 2 14.42 39.36 58.80
CA LYS A 2 13.34 38.78 57.99
C LYS A 2 13.85 38.63 56.56
N TYR A 3 13.82 37.42 56.01
CA TYR A 3 13.81 37.18 54.55
C TYR A 3 12.85 36.03 54.22
N PRO A 4 12.14 36.09 53.07
CA PRO A 4 10.84 35.44 52.91
C PRO A 4 10.91 34.17 52.05
N ASN A 5 10.45 33.05 52.61
CA ASN A 5 10.30 31.73 51.95
C ASN A 5 9.14 31.65 50.93
N ALA A 6 8.66 32.78 50.40
CA ALA A 6 7.46 32.81 49.55
C ALA A 6 7.75 32.91 48.04
N VAL A 7 9.00 33.17 47.63
CA VAL A 7 9.33 33.41 46.21
C VAL A 7 9.64 32.10 45.47
N MET A 8 10.11 31.07 46.17
CA MET A 8 10.60 29.83 45.54
C MET A 8 9.49 28.86 45.09
N GLN A 9 8.28 28.95 45.66
CA GLN A 9 7.15 28.08 45.28
C GLN A 9 6.39 28.57 44.04
N ARG A 10 6.49 29.85 43.66
CA ARG A 10 5.78 30.40 42.50
C ARG A 10 6.50 30.14 41.17
N ALA A 11 7.82 29.91 41.20
CA ALA A 11 8.61 29.63 40.01
C ALA A 11 8.47 28.18 39.50
N LEU A 12 8.08 27.24 40.37
CA LEU A 12 7.94 25.82 40.04
C LEU A 12 6.62 25.47 39.36
N LEU A 13 5.57 26.29 39.54
CA LEU A 13 4.26 26.05 38.90
C LEU A 13 4.20 26.57 37.45
N LEU A 14 5.03 27.55 37.09
CA LEU A 14 5.08 28.15 35.75
C LEU A 14 5.95 27.34 34.76
N THR A 15 6.88 26.52 35.25
CA THR A 15 7.72 25.66 34.40
C THR A 15 7.04 24.35 34.01
N SER A 16 6.04 23.91 34.77
CA SER A 16 5.22 22.73 34.44
C SER A 16 4.11 22.97 33.39
N LEU A 17 3.79 24.23 33.07
CA LEU A 17 2.76 24.58 32.07
C LEU A 17 3.31 24.68 30.63
N LEU A 18 4.62 24.69 30.44
CA LEU A 18 5.26 24.80 29.12
C LEU A 18 5.64 23.45 28.49
N LEU A 19 5.37 22.32 29.15
CA LEU A 19 5.67 20.97 28.65
C LEU A 19 4.47 20.26 28.01
N ILE A 20 3.30 20.91 27.93
CA ILE A 20 2.07 20.35 27.32
C ILE A 20 1.71 21.03 26.00
N SER A 21 2.63 21.79 25.39
CA SER A 21 2.54 22.03 23.95
C SER A 21 2.89 20.72 23.25
N ASN A 22 1.91 19.82 23.22
CA ASN A 22 1.85 18.72 22.29
C ASN A 22 2.33 19.26 20.94
N LEU A 23 3.44 18.74 20.44
CA LEU A 23 3.76 18.87 19.03
C LEU A 23 2.61 18.20 18.27
N SER A 24 1.54 18.95 18.01
CA SER A 24 0.60 18.64 16.95
C SER A 24 1.39 18.90 15.67
N SER A 25 2.27 17.96 15.34
CA SER A 25 2.87 17.88 14.02
C SER A 25 1.72 17.47 13.11
N ALA A 26 0.99 18.45 12.58
CA ALA A 26 0.07 18.21 11.49
C ALA A 26 0.88 17.48 10.42
N LYS A 27 0.50 16.23 10.10
CA LYS A 27 1.21 15.46 9.07
C LYS A 27 1.11 16.27 7.78
N SER A 28 2.24 16.82 7.35
CA SER A 28 2.28 17.62 6.14
C SER A 28 2.32 16.65 4.95
N HIS A 29 1.30 16.72 4.10
CA HIS A 29 1.26 15.97 2.86
C HIS A 29 1.90 16.78 1.72
N PRO A 30 2.58 16.13 0.77
CA PRO A 30 3.02 16.80 -0.45
C PRO A 30 1.88 17.52 -1.18
N SER A 31 2.19 18.67 -1.77
CA SER A 31 1.19 19.54 -2.42
C SER A 31 0.53 18.95 -3.67
N TYR A 32 1.11 17.90 -4.25
CA TYR A 32 0.51 17.19 -5.39
C TYR A 32 -0.62 16.25 -4.97
N LEU A 33 -0.70 15.86 -3.69
CA LEU A 33 -1.73 14.95 -3.21
C LEU A 33 -3.08 15.67 -3.16
N SER A 34 -4.06 15.05 -3.80
CA SER A 34 -5.46 15.46 -3.85
C SER A 34 -6.34 14.23 -4.01
N GLU A 35 -7.62 14.32 -3.66
CA GLU A 35 -8.58 13.23 -3.92
C GLU A 35 -8.57 12.82 -5.40
N LYS A 36 -8.49 13.81 -6.31
CA LYS A 36 -8.40 13.55 -7.75
C LYS A 36 -7.14 12.75 -8.11
N TYR A 37 -5.98 13.18 -7.63
CA TYR A 37 -4.72 12.47 -7.89
C TYR A 37 -4.79 11.03 -7.38
N CYS A 38 -5.28 10.83 -6.15
CA CYS A 38 -5.44 9.50 -5.57
C CYS A 38 -6.39 8.62 -6.41
N GLY A 39 -7.50 9.19 -6.89
CA GLY A 39 -8.43 8.52 -7.80
C GLY A 39 -7.75 8.11 -9.11
N ASP A 40 -6.97 9.00 -9.73
CA ASP A 40 -6.23 8.70 -10.96
C ASP A 40 -5.20 7.57 -10.75
N VAL A 41 -4.51 7.55 -9.61
CA VAL A 41 -3.56 6.47 -9.24
C VAL A 41 -4.28 5.12 -9.12
N VAL A 42 -5.43 5.09 -8.43
CA VAL A 42 -6.25 3.88 -8.29
C VAL A 42 -6.75 3.41 -9.65
N GLU A 43 -7.32 4.30 -10.47
CA GLU A 43 -7.83 3.95 -11.81
C GLU A 43 -6.73 3.40 -12.73
N GLN A 44 -5.52 3.99 -12.70
CA GLN A 44 -4.38 3.47 -13.45
C GLN A 44 -3.96 2.07 -12.98
N PHE A 45 -3.91 1.84 -11.67
CA PHE A 45 -3.55 0.53 -11.13
C PHE A 45 -4.60 -0.54 -11.51
N VAL A 46 -5.88 -0.27 -11.22
CA VAL A 46 -7.00 -1.18 -11.50
C VAL A 46 -7.15 -1.45 -12.99
N GLY A 47 -6.93 -0.44 -13.83
CA GLY A 47 -7.03 -0.55 -15.28
C GLY A 47 -5.79 -1.12 -15.94
N SER A 48 -4.85 -0.25 -16.31
CA SER A 48 -3.68 -0.64 -17.11
C SER A 48 -2.67 -1.45 -16.32
N GLY A 49 -2.55 -1.21 -15.01
CA GLY A 49 -1.67 -1.95 -14.13
C GLY A 49 -2.02 -3.44 -14.07
N MET A 50 -3.26 -3.76 -13.70
CA MET A 50 -3.72 -5.15 -13.63
C MET A 50 -3.67 -5.87 -14.97
N ARG A 51 -3.99 -5.20 -16.09
CA ARG A 51 -3.83 -5.78 -17.43
C ARG A 51 -2.37 -6.09 -17.78
N SER A 52 -1.44 -5.27 -17.33
CA SER A 52 -0.01 -5.49 -17.57
C SER A 52 0.52 -6.66 -16.75
N LEU A 53 0.07 -6.78 -15.49
CA LEU A 53 0.36 -7.94 -14.63
C LEU A 53 -0.19 -9.23 -15.22
N ASP A 54 -1.45 -9.21 -15.66
CA ASP A 54 -2.11 -10.34 -16.33
C ASP A 54 -1.27 -10.86 -17.50
N LYS A 55 -0.93 -9.94 -18.42
CA LYS A 55 -0.15 -10.26 -19.61
C LYS A 55 1.20 -10.84 -19.26
N TYR A 56 1.88 -10.30 -18.24
CA TYR A 56 3.16 -10.84 -17.84
C TYR A 56 2.99 -12.25 -17.24
N ILE A 57 2.13 -12.40 -16.24
CA ILE A 57 2.02 -13.63 -15.45
C ILE A 57 1.44 -14.79 -16.26
N ASN A 58 0.39 -14.54 -17.04
CA ASN A 58 -0.34 -15.59 -17.75
C ASN A 58 0.23 -15.92 -19.14
N HIS A 59 1.06 -15.05 -19.71
CA HIS A 59 1.55 -15.24 -21.09
C HIS A 59 3.06 -15.16 -21.25
N ASN A 60 3.77 -14.41 -20.39
CA ASN A 60 5.20 -14.15 -20.57
C ASN A 60 6.06 -14.58 -19.37
N PHE A 61 5.47 -15.21 -18.37
CA PHE A 61 6.21 -15.63 -17.18
C PHE A 61 7.16 -16.75 -17.55
N ASN A 62 8.46 -16.47 -17.41
CA ASN A 62 9.52 -17.45 -17.59
C ASN A 62 10.45 -17.38 -16.37
N PRO A 63 10.50 -18.42 -15.52
CA PRO A 63 11.33 -18.42 -14.31
C PRO A 63 12.84 -18.38 -14.60
N GLU A 64 13.28 -18.81 -15.79
CA GLU A 64 14.69 -18.76 -16.20
C GLU A 64 15.13 -17.34 -16.58
N TYR A 65 14.18 -16.46 -16.94
CA TYR A 65 14.47 -15.09 -17.36
C TYR A 65 14.15 -14.06 -16.27
N THR A 66 15.15 -13.76 -15.44
CA THR A 66 14.99 -12.90 -14.25
C THR A 66 14.68 -11.43 -14.57
N GLY A 67 14.91 -10.98 -15.81
CA GLY A 67 14.68 -9.59 -16.22
C GLY A 67 13.20 -9.18 -16.12
N GLY A 68 12.30 -10.03 -16.66
CA GLY A 68 10.86 -9.81 -16.54
C GLY A 68 10.39 -9.83 -15.09
N ILE A 69 10.94 -10.74 -14.29
CA ILE A 69 10.57 -10.89 -12.87
C ILE A 69 10.95 -9.63 -12.10
N ARG A 70 12.18 -9.13 -12.28
CA ARG A 70 12.66 -7.90 -11.65
C ARG A 70 11.78 -6.70 -11.99
N ASN A 71 11.42 -6.54 -13.25
CA ASN A 71 10.59 -5.40 -13.70
C ASN A 71 9.20 -5.47 -13.07
N THR A 72 8.61 -6.67 -12.99
CA THR A 72 7.29 -6.87 -12.37
C THR A 72 7.33 -6.60 -10.87
N ILE A 73 8.39 -7.02 -10.15
CA ILE A 73 8.58 -6.69 -8.73
C ILE A 73 8.63 -5.17 -8.54
N GLN A 74 9.49 -4.48 -9.29
CA GLN A 74 9.63 -3.01 -9.19
C GLN A 74 8.32 -2.28 -9.50
N PHE A 75 7.55 -2.78 -10.47
CA PHE A 75 6.23 -2.25 -10.78
C PHE A 75 5.27 -2.39 -9.58
N LEU A 76 5.21 -3.58 -8.96
CA LEU A 76 4.34 -3.84 -7.81
C LEU A 76 4.72 -2.98 -6.59
N GLU A 77 6.02 -2.88 -6.30
CA GLU A 77 6.55 -2.04 -5.21
C GLU A 77 6.22 -0.57 -5.41
N GLN A 78 6.49 -0.02 -6.60
CA GLN A 78 6.18 1.37 -6.90
C GLN A 78 4.66 1.66 -6.81
N ARG A 79 3.81 0.73 -7.28
CA ARG A 79 2.36 0.89 -7.18
C ARG A 79 1.89 0.84 -5.74
N LEU A 80 2.46 -0.04 -4.92
CA LEU A 80 2.16 -0.09 -3.49
C LEU A 80 2.53 1.22 -2.79
N ASP A 81 3.71 1.77 -3.08
CA ASP A 81 4.17 3.02 -2.47
C ASP A 81 3.20 4.17 -2.77
N TRP A 82 2.82 4.34 -4.04
CA TRP A 82 1.90 5.41 -4.44
C TRP A 82 0.50 5.22 -3.85
N LEU A 83 -0.02 4.01 -3.85
CA LEU A 83 -1.32 3.73 -3.27
C LEU A 83 -1.32 3.92 -1.75
N SER A 84 -0.23 3.55 -1.06
CA SER A 84 -0.10 3.75 0.38
C SER A 84 0.01 5.23 0.74
N GLU A 85 0.74 6.02 -0.04
CA GLU A 85 0.80 7.48 0.15
C GLU A 85 -0.59 8.12 -0.03
N CYS A 86 -1.34 7.65 -1.03
CA CYS A 86 -2.71 8.10 -1.25
C CYS A 86 -3.64 7.68 -0.09
N ASP A 87 -3.51 6.47 0.45
CA ASP A 87 -4.34 5.99 1.57
C ASP A 87 -4.09 6.79 2.85
N ASP A 88 -2.82 7.10 3.12
CA ASP A 88 -2.41 7.97 4.22
C ASP A 88 -3.05 9.36 4.07
N TYR A 89 -2.94 9.97 2.89
CA TYR A 89 -3.54 11.27 2.60
C TYR A 89 -5.06 11.28 2.78
N LEU A 90 -5.76 10.29 2.21
CA LEU A 90 -7.22 10.21 2.28
C LEU A 90 -7.70 9.94 3.71
N THR A 91 -6.99 9.10 4.46
CA THR A 91 -7.31 8.83 5.87
C THR A 91 -7.19 10.09 6.72
N ASP A 92 -6.16 10.89 6.48
CA ASP A 92 -5.90 12.09 7.27
C ASP A 92 -6.86 13.23 6.92
N THR A 93 -7.16 13.42 5.63
CA THR A 93 -7.93 14.57 5.12
C THR A 93 -9.44 14.34 5.01
N THR A 94 -9.87 13.16 4.56
CA THR A 94 -11.28 12.89 4.23
C THR A 94 -11.87 11.73 5.03
N LYS A 95 -11.06 11.07 5.87
CA LYS A 95 -11.45 9.86 6.63
C LYS A 95 -11.93 8.74 5.71
N SER A 96 -11.37 8.67 4.50
CA SER A 96 -11.65 7.64 3.50
C SER A 96 -10.41 6.79 3.22
N SER A 97 -10.57 5.74 2.40
CA SER A 97 -9.49 4.86 1.97
C SER A 97 -9.39 4.83 0.45
N VAL A 98 -8.23 4.48 -0.10
CA VAL A 98 -8.01 4.41 -1.57
C VAL A 98 -8.88 3.37 -2.25
N PHE A 99 -9.17 2.26 -1.56
CA PHE A 99 -10.19 1.31 -1.99
C PHE A 99 -11.43 1.42 -1.12
N HIS A 100 -12.43 0.58 -1.40
CA HIS A 100 -13.79 0.75 -0.85
C HIS A 100 -13.85 0.89 0.68
N SER A 101 -12.97 0.19 1.39
CA SER A 101 -12.83 0.28 2.83
C SER A 101 -11.36 0.15 3.23
N LYS A 102 -11.06 0.48 4.48
CA LYS A 102 -9.74 0.24 5.08
C LYS A 102 -9.35 -1.24 5.02
N ASP A 103 -10.31 -2.13 5.29
CA ASP A 103 -10.08 -3.58 5.22
C ASP A 103 -9.78 -4.06 3.79
N ASP A 104 -10.58 -3.64 2.81
CA ASP A 104 -10.32 -3.93 1.39
C ASP A 104 -8.95 -3.41 0.95
N THR A 105 -8.58 -2.21 1.39
CA THR A 105 -7.28 -1.60 1.10
C THR A 105 -6.12 -2.42 1.63
N GLN A 106 -6.19 -2.83 2.90
CA GLN A 106 -5.14 -3.62 3.52
C GLN A 106 -5.04 -5.03 2.90
N LYS A 107 -6.14 -5.63 2.49
CA LYS A 107 -6.15 -6.90 1.76
C LYS A 107 -5.46 -6.77 0.39
N ILE A 108 -5.77 -5.72 -0.37
CA ILE A 108 -5.12 -5.46 -1.66
C ILE A 108 -3.62 -5.20 -1.46
N PHE A 109 -3.23 -4.36 -0.51
CA PHE A 109 -1.81 -4.09 -0.21
C PHE A 109 -1.06 -5.34 0.21
N THR A 110 -1.70 -6.21 0.99
CA THR A 110 -1.12 -7.50 1.38
C THR A 110 -0.93 -8.39 0.16
N ALA A 111 -1.94 -8.51 -0.72
CA ALA A 111 -1.84 -9.32 -1.93
C ALA A 111 -0.75 -8.82 -2.90
N ILE A 112 -0.58 -7.50 -3.03
CA ILE A 112 0.54 -6.89 -3.81
C ILE A 112 1.88 -7.34 -3.22
N ARG A 113 2.06 -7.20 -1.90
CA ARG A 113 3.30 -7.61 -1.20
C ARG A 113 3.58 -9.09 -1.32
N GLU A 114 2.56 -9.94 -1.19
CA GLU A 114 2.71 -11.39 -1.32
C GLU A 114 3.12 -11.80 -2.74
N LEU A 115 2.51 -11.21 -3.77
CA LEU A 115 2.91 -11.47 -5.16
C LEU A 115 4.35 -11.01 -5.42
N ALA A 116 4.72 -9.80 -4.98
CA ALA A 116 6.09 -9.30 -5.13
C ALA A 116 7.10 -10.18 -4.40
N LYS A 117 6.77 -10.64 -3.19
CA LYS A 117 7.60 -11.57 -2.41
C LYS A 117 7.78 -12.92 -3.12
N GLU A 118 6.71 -13.49 -3.65
CA GLU A 118 6.75 -14.76 -4.39
C GLU A 118 7.64 -14.63 -5.64
N LEU A 119 7.48 -13.55 -6.41
CA LEU A 119 8.36 -13.23 -7.54
C LEU A 119 9.83 -13.09 -7.11
N GLN A 120 10.08 -12.44 -5.96
CA GLN A 120 11.43 -12.29 -5.43
C GLN A 120 12.04 -13.62 -4.99
N HIS A 121 11.26 -14.54 -4.42
CA HIS A 121 11.72 -15.90 -4.13
C HIS A 121 12.15 -16.65 -5.39
N VAL A 122 11.31 -16.60 -6.44
CA VAL A 122 11.66 -17.20 -7.75
C VAL A 122 12.95 -16.61 -8.30
N ARG A 123 13.06 -15.28 -8.29
CA ARG A 123 14.27 -14.57 -8.73
C ARG A 123 15.52 -14.94 -7.93
N SER A 124 15.36 -15.23 -6.64
CA SER A 124 16.43 -15.66 -5.74
C SER A 124 16.75 -17.16 -5.84
N GLY A 125 16.08 -17.91 -6.73
CA GLY A 125 16.35 -19.33 -6.96
C GLY A 125 15.72 -20.28 -5.93
N VAL A 126 14.67 -19.85 -5.23
CA VAL A 126 13.89 -20.76 -4.37
C VAL A 126 13.25 -21.84 -5.24
N GLU A 127 13.39 -23.11 -4.83
CA GLU A 127 12.79 -24.24 -5.54
C GLU A 127 11.31 -24.44 -5.15
N TYR A 128 10.47 -24.64 -6.17
CA TYR A 128 9.05 -24.94 -6.07
C TYR A 128 8.78 -26.29 -6.70
N ARG A 129 8.87 -27.37 -5.91
CA ARG A 129 8.69 -28.71 -6.44
C ARG A 129 7.22 -28.96 -6.78
N ASP A 130 6.97 -29.37 -8.01
CA ASP A 130 5.67 -29.91 -8.42
C ASP A 130 5.51 -31.39 -8.00
N GLU A 131 4.37 -31.98 -8.34
CA GLU A 131 4.06 -33.39 -8.03
C GLU A 131 5.04 -34.39 -8.68
N SER A 132 5.75 -33.97 -9.74
CA SER A 132 6.79 -34.75 -10.41
C SER A 132 8.20 -34.49 -9.84
N GLY A 133 8.32 -33.60 -8.85
CA GLY A 133 9.59 -33.22 -8.22
C GLY A 133 10.41 -32.18 -9.00
N ASN A 134 9.88 -31.65 -10.10
CA ASN A 134 10.54 -30.62 -10.91
C ASN A 134 10.33 -29.23 -10.30
N ASN A 135 11.30 -28.34 -10.45
CA ASN A 135 11.14 -26.95 -10.04
C ASN A 135 10.20 -26.21 -11.01
N ASN A 136 8.98 -25.91 -10.57
CA ASN A 136 7.96 -25.21 -11.33
C ASN A 136 7.24 -24.15 -10.47
N PRO A 137 7.74 -22.89 -10.47
CA PRO A 137 7.14 -21.81 -9.69
C PRO A 137 5.84 -21.24 -10.27
N ALA A 138 5.51 -21.51 -11.55
CA ALA A 138 4.42 -20.83 -12.26
C ALA A 138 3.05 -20.94 -11.54
N PRO A 139 2.62 -22.11 -11.04
CA PRO A 139 1.34 -22.22 -10.31
C PRO A 139 1.29 -21.42 -9.01
N PHE A 140 2.43 -21.16 -8.37
CA PHE A 140 2.50 -20.37 -7.14
C PHE A 140 2.33 -18.89 -7.44
N ILE A 141 3.03 -18.38 -8.46
CA ILE A 141 2.90 -17.00 -8.94
C ILE A 141 1.48 -16.74 -9.44
N GLN A 142 0.91 -17.66 -10.22
CA GLN A 142 -0.44 -17.55 -10.74
C GLN A 142 -1.48 -17.43 -9.61
N ARG A 143 -1.41 -18.29 -8.58
CA ARG A 143 -2.33 -18.21 -7.43
C ARG A 143 -2.25 -16.88 -6.67
N ARG A 144 -1.04 -16.33 -6.50
CA ARG A 144 -0.86 -15.01 -5.86
C ARG A 144 -1.46 -13.89 -6.71
N TYR A 145 -1.28 -13.96 -8.02
CA TYR A 145 -1.90 -13.03 -8.95
C TYR A 145 -3.42 -13.12 -8.94
N GLU A 146 -3.99 -14.31 -9.00
CA GLU A 146 -5.44 -14.53 -8.97
C GLU A 146 -6.06 -13.97 -7.69
N ALA A 147 -5.40 -14.15 -6.54
CA ALA A 147 -5.84 -13.56 -5.28
C ALA A 147 -5.89 -12.03 -5.33
N LEU A 148 -4.85 -11.39 -5.89
CA LEU A 148 -4.82 -9.94 -6.11
C LEU A 148 -5.91 -9.51 -7.11
N ALA A 149 -6.03 -10.21 -8.23
CA ALA A 149 -6.99 -9.89 -9.29
C ALA A 149 -8.43 -9.94 -8.79
N GLN A 150 -8.79 -10.96 -8.01
CA GLN A 150 -10.12 -11.07 -7.40
C GLN A 150 -10.43 -9.91 -6.43
N LEU A 151 -9.45 -9.47 -5.65
CA LEU A 151 -9.62 -8.34 -4.74
C LEU A 151 -9.87 -7.04 -5.50
N VAL A 152 -9.08 -6.82 -6.56
CA VAL A 152 -9.18 -5.61 -7.40
C VAL A 152 -10.46 -5.61 -8.24
N ASP A 153 -10.85 -6.74 -8.82
CA ASP A 153 -12.07 -6.87 -9.60
C ASP A 153 -13.32 -6.58 -8.76
N ARG A 154 -13.41 -7.15 -7.54
CA ARG A 154 -14.49 -6.83 -6.60
C ARG A 154 -14.59 -5.34 -6.31
N HIS A 155 -13.45 -4.65 -6.14
CA HIS A 155 -13.45 -3.20 -6.00
C HIS A 155 -13.96 -2.50 -7.28
N HIS A 156 -13.46 -2.89 -8.44
CA HIS A 156 -13.84 -2.31 -9.73
C HIS A 156 -15.34 -2.46 -10.01
N THR A 157 -15.89 -3.66 -9.86
CA THR A 157 -17.33 -3.93 -10.02
C THR A 157 -18.16 -3.03 -9.11
N ARG A 158 -17.77 -2.89 -7.84
CA ARG A 158 -18.47 -2.02 -6.89
C ARG A 158 -18.49 -0.56 -7.35
N MET A 159 -17.38 -0.07 -7.90
CA MET A 159 -17.29 1.31 -8.41
C MET A 159 -18.15 1.51 -9.66
N LEU A 160 -18.21 0.53 -10.56
CA LEU A 160 -19.10 0.57 -11.72
C LEU A 160 -20.57 0.60 -11.32
N MET A 161 -20.97 -0.26 -10.38
CA MET A 161 -22.34 -0.29 -9.88
C MET A 161 -22.73 1.05 -9.23
N LYS A 162 -21.84 1.65 -8.41
CA LYS A 162 -22.09 2.97 -7.83
C LYS A 162 -22.35 4.05 -8.88
N LYS A 163 -21.58 4.06 -9.99
CA LYS A 163 -21.77 5.02 -11.10
C LYS A 163 -23.08 4.81 -11.87
N GLN A 164 -23.62 3.60 -11.89
CA GLN A 164 -24.86 3.28 -12.61
C GLN A 164 -26.14 3.70 -11.88
N PHE A 165 -26.09 3.85 -10.55
CA PHE A 165 -27.23 4.20 -9.70
C PHE A 165 -27.12 5.60 -9.07
N GLN A 166 -26.24 6.44 -9.61
CA GLN A 166 -26.10 7.87 -9.30
C GLN A 166 -26.60 8.69 -10.48
#